data_AF-A0AAX4L297-F1
#
_entry.id   AF-A0AAX4L297-F1
#
_cell.length_a   1.000
_cell.length_b   1.000
_cell.length_c   1.000
_cell.angle_alpha   90.00
_cell.angle_beta   90.00
_cell.angle_gamma   90.00
#
_symmetry.space_group_name_H-M   'P 1'
#
loop_
_entity.id
_entity.type
_entity.pdbx_description
1 polymer ?
#
loop_
_entity_poly.entity_id
_entity_poly.type
_entity_poly.pdbx_seq_one_letter_code
_entity_poly.pdbx_strand_id
1 'polypeptide(L)'
;MHAILAYIDTIVFNIVRKVAYENFCATYDMRSYSPSRTIAITGNLRVIISKSNKNVNVIIKCGKIRDSFQITLKHNKLIYGENEVDVSSFIYMIPSIENKLYSSMLKISDSCNIQEICYRQSKVIKEILVEGYKVDISEEIKRNLEQILTLFYRKNVSVGCKANLICIRKAIVSGKKVYLQLADPRKQNYWYLEINELIDKMPDYAQEILAILRLMRKTL
;
A
#
# COMPACT_ATOMS: atom_id res chain seq x y z
N MET A 1 15.18 13.61 -25.98
CA MET A 1 14.27 12.46 -26.18
C MET A 1 14.23 11.53 -24.96
N HIS A 2 15.35 10.88 -24.58
CA HIS A 2 15.43 10.06 -23.34
C HIS A 2 15.16 10.84 -22.04
N ALA A 3 15.53 12.11 -21.98
CA ALA A 3 15.31 12.96 -20.81
C ALA A 3 13.82 13.16 -20.45
N ILE A 4 12.92 13.16 -21.45
CA ILE A 4 11.47 13.37 -21.23
C ILE A 4 10.83 12.13 -20.61
N LEU A 5 11.20 10.96 -21.12
CA LEU A 5 10.70 9.69 -20.57
C LEU A 5 11.29 9.46 -19.16
N ALA A 6 12.51 9.94 -18.88
CA ALA A 6 13.09 9.95 -17.55
C ALA A 6 12.41 10.97 -16.61
N TYR A 7 11.90 12.08 -17.14
CA TYR A 7 11.17 13.09 -16.37
C TYR A 7 9.88 12.53 -15.73
N ILE A 8 9.31 11.48 -16.31
CA ILE A 8 8.16 10.76 -15.73
C ILE A 8 8.48 10.20 -14.33
N ASP A 9 9.72 9.76 -14.06
CA ASP A 9 10.08 9.30 -12.72
C ASP A 9 9.95 10.44 -11.69
N THR A 10 10.31 11.68 -12.08
CA THR A 10 10.19 12.86 -11.20
C THR A 10 8.73 13.21 -10.94
N ILE A 11 7.88 13.17 -11.97
CA ILE A 11 6.43 13.37 -11.83
C ILE A 11 5.85 12.33 -10.86
N VAL A 12 6.18 11.04 -11.06
CA VAL A 12 5.68 9.97 -10.20
C VAL A 12 6.16 10.13 -8.77
N PHE A 13 7.45 10.46 -8.56
CA PHE A 13 7.99 10.72 -7.23
C PHE A 13 7.21 11.81 -6.50
N ASN A 14 6.99 12.96 -7.16
CA ASN A 14 6.28 14.09 -6.56
C ASN A 14 4.84 13.75 -6.20
N ILE A 15 4.12 13.05 -7.08
CA ILE A 15 2.73 12.67 -6.84
C ILE A 15 2.61 11.59 -5.78
N VAL A 16 3.46 10.55 -5.80
CA VAL A 16 3.48 9.53 -4.75
C VAL A 16 3.77 10.16 -3.39
N ARG A 17 4.75 11.05 -3.32
CA ARG A 17 5.05 11.79 -2.09
C ARG A 17 3.85 12.61 -1.62
N LYS A 18 3.20 13.36 -2.52
CA LYS A 18 2.00 14.15 -2.19
C LYS A 18 0.88 13.26 -1.63
N VAL A 19 0.55 12.18 -2.33
CA VAL A 19 -0.46 11.21 -1.92
C VAL A 19 -0.11 10.60 -0.56
N ALA A 20 1.16 10.27 -0.33
CA ALA A 20 1.64 9.74 0.95
C ALA A 20 1.41 10.71 2.10
N TYR A 21 1.76 11.99 1.94
CA TYR A 21 1.57 13.00 2.97
C TYR A 21 0.09 13.26 3.26
N GLU A 22 -0.73 13.34 2.21
CA GLU A 22 -2.14 13.71 2.34
C GLU A 22 -3.01 12.53 2.82
N ASN A 23 -2.63 11.28 2.49
CA ASN A 23 -3.51 10.12 2.66
C ASN A 23 -2.88 8.92 3.40
N PHE A 24 -1.55 8.77 3.40
CA PHE A 24 -0.86 7.57 3.93
C PHE A 24 0.26 7.88 4.93
N CYS A 25 0.05 8.86 5.81
CA CYS A 25 0.92 9.11 6.96
C CYS A 25 2.38 9.39 6.61
N ALA A 26 2.62 9.90 5.39
CA ALA A 26 3.93 10.16 4.82
C ALA A 26 4.83 8.93 4.63
N THR A 27 4.26 7.71 4.52
CA THR A 27 5.04 6.52 4.16
C THR A 27 5.07 6.34 2.64
N TYR A 28 6.27 6.38 2.08
CA TYR A 28 6.51 6.03 0.68
C TYR A 28 7.91 5.48 0.48
N ASP A 29 8.06 4.60 -0.51
CA ASP A 29 9.34 4.07 -0.99
C ASP A 29 9.35 4.13 -2.52
N MET A 30 10.50 4.38 -3.11
CA MET A 30 10.67 4.39 -4.56
C MET A 30 12.01 3.78 -4.93
N ARG A 31 11.98 2.70 -5.71
CA ARG A 31 13.16 1.95 -6.13
C ARG A 31 13.20 1.79 -7.64
N SER A 32 14.34 2.09 -8.23
CA SER A 32 14.64 1.73 -9.61
C SER A 32 15.32 0.36 -9.61
N TYR A 33 14.68 -0.63 -10.24
CA TYR A 33 15.24 -1.97 -10.39
C TYR A 33 16.08 -2.08 -11.67
N SER A 34 15.80 -1.21 -12.64
CA SER A 34 16.57 -1.03 -13.86
C SER A 34 16.29 0.37 -14.44
N PRO A 35 17.11 0.87 -15.39
CA PRO A 35 16.81 2.11 -16.10
C PRO A 35 15.42 2.11 -16.77
N SER A 36 14.93 0.93 -17.14
CA SER A 36 13.63 0.68 -17.78
C SER A 36 12.49 0.42 -16.79
N ARG A 37 12.74 0.25 -15.48
CA ARG A 37 11.71 -0.12 -14.52
C ARG A 37 11.90 0.53 -13.16
N THR A 38 10.89 1.30 -12.77
CA THR A 38 10.81 1.96 -11.46
C THR A 38 9.55 1.51 -10.74
N ILE A 39 9.64 1.28 -9.43
CA ILE A 39 8.49 0.93 -8.60
C ILE A 39 8.44 1.92 -7.43
N ALA A 40 7.29 2.57 -7.26
CA ALA A 40 6.97 3.39 -6.11
C ALA A 40 5.84 2.76 -5.30
N ILE A 41 5.90 2.89 -3.99
CA ILE A 41 4.96 2.31 -3.03
C ILE A 41 4.56 3.39 -2.05
N THR A 42 3.27 3.51 -1.75
CA THR A 42 2.75 4.32 -0.64
C THR A 42 1.49 3.67 -0.09
N GLY A 43 1.49 3.35 1.20
CA GLY A 43 0.55 2.38 1.77
C GLY A 43 0.56 1.07 0.96
N ASN A 44 -0.61 0.59 0.55
CA ASN A 44 -0.78 -0.54 -0.37
C ASN A 44 -0.98 -0.16 -1.84
N LEU A 45 -0.76 1.10 -2.21
CA LEU A 45 -0.65 1.47 -3.61
C LEU A 45 0.76 1.12 -4.10
N ARG A 46 0.82 0.45 -5.23
CA ARG A 46 2.07 0.21 -5.97
C ARG A 46 1.94 0.87 -7.35
N VAL A 47 2.83 1.81 -7.63
CA VAL A 47 2.99 2.44 -8.93
C VAL A 47 4.18 1.79 -9.63
N ILE A 48 3.97 1.19 -10.79
CA ILE A 48 4.99 0.53 -11.60
C ILE A 48 5.15 1.34 -12.88
N ILE A 49 6.36 1.83 -13.10
CA ILE A 49 6.75 2.56 -14.31
C ILE A 49 7.60 1.61 -15.16
N SER A 50 7.14 1.33 -16.37
CA SER A 50 7.87 0.54 -17.38
C SER A 50 8.20 1.44 -18.56
N LYS A 51 9.49 1.66 -18.81
CA LYS A 51 10.02 2.57 -19.81
C LYS A 51 10.69 1.79 -20.93
N SER A 52 10.41 2.18 -22.17
CA SER A 52 11.15 1.81 -23.37
C SER A 52 11.66 3.07 -24.07
N ASN A 53 12.36 2.92 -25.19
CA ASN A 53 12.89 4.06 -25.94
C ASN A 53 11.79 5.01 -26.47
N LYS A 54 10.55 4.51 -26.59
CA LYS A 54 9.42 5.26 -27.15
C LYS A 54 8.21 5.32 -26.22
N ASN A 55 8.11 4.44 -25.23
CA ASN A 55 6.88 4.30 -24.43
C ASN A 55 7.20 4.37 -22.95
N VAL A 56 6.33 5.01 -22.18
CA VAL A 56 6.26 4.85 -20.73
C VAL A 56 4.87 4.36 -20.38
N ASN A 57 4.81 3.19 -19.74
CA ASN A 57 3.58 2.65 -19.17
C ASN A 57 3.62 2.86 -17.66
N VAL A 58 2.59 3.50 -17.11
CA VAL A 58 2.42 3.71 -15.69
C VAL A 58 1.22 2.88 -15.24
N ILE A 59 1.48 1.92 -14.35
CA ILE A 59 0.46 1.05 -13.77
C ILE A 59 0.35 1.38 -12.30
N ILE A 60 -0.85 1.72 -11.84
CA ILE A 60 -1.17 1.92 -10.43
C ILE A 60 -2.01 0.72 -10.01
N LYS A 61 -1.65 0.07 -8.91
CA LYS A 61 -2.40 -1.08 -8.42
C LYS A 61 -2.47 -1.14 -6.91
N CYS A 62 -3.52 -1.80 -6.43
CA CYS A 62 -3.66 -2.27 -5.07
C CYS A 62 -4.36 -3.63 -5.11
N GLY A 63 -3.69 -4.68 -4.64
CA GLY A 63 -4.16 -6.06 -4.81
C GLY A 63 -4.47 -6.39 -6.27
N LYS A 64 -5.72 -6.82 -6.55
CA LYS A 64 -6.22 -7.13 -7.90
C LYS A 64 -6.72 -5.90 -8.68
N ILE A 65 -6.96 -4.77 -8.01
CA ILE A 65 -7.46 -3.54 -8.63
C ILE A 65 -6.28 -2.81 -9.28
N ARG A 66 -6.46 -2.39 -10.53
CA ARG A 66 -5.43 -1.64 -11.28
C ARG A 66 -6.05 -0.60 -12.19
N ASP A 67 -5.29 0.46 -12.41
CA ASP A 67 -5.49 1.47 -13.45
C ASP A 67 -4.15 1.69 -14.15
N SER A 68 -4.18 2.09 -15.41
CA SER A 68 -2.95 2.30 -16.17
C SER A 68 -3.15 3.34 -17.25
N PHE A 69 -2.08 4.06 -17.54
CA PHE A 69 -2.01 4.95 -18.69
C PHE A 69 -0.63 4.88 -19.34
N GLN A 70 -0.59 5.21 -20.62
CA GLN A 70 0.62 5.15 -21.42
C GLN A 70 0.91 6.51 -22.04
N ILE A 71 2.21 6.85 -22.06
CA ILE A 71 2.75 7.97 -22.80
C ILE A 71 3.62 7.40 -23.91
N THR A 72 3.31 7.75 -25.15
CA THR A 72 4.00 7.23 -26.34
C THR A 72 4.66 8.36 -27.09
N LEU A 73 5.85 8.10 -27.60
CA LEU A 73 6.66 9.04 -28.35
C LEU A 73 6.75 8.59 -29.80
N LYS A 74 6.16 9.37 -30.70
CA LYS A 74 6.11 9.10 -32.13
C LYS A 74 6.75 10.26 -32.88
N HIS A 75 7.93 10.01 -33.46
CA HIS A 75 8.77 11.06 -34.07
C HIS A 75 9.04 12.20 -33.06
N ASN A 76 8.60 13.42 -33.35
CA ASN A 76 8.76 14.58 -32.49
C ASN A 76 7.51 14.92 -31.67
N LYS A 77 6.57 13.97 -31.55
CA LYS A 77 5.28 14.15 -30.86
C LYS A 77 5.11 13.17 -29.71
N LEU A 78 4.57 13.66 -28.60
CA LEU A 78 4.13 12.92 -27.43
C LEU A 78 2.63 12.71 -27.48
N ILE A 79 2.22 11.46 -27.30
CA ILE A 79 0.84 11.01 -27.29
C ILE A 79 0.49 10.58 -25.87
N TYR A 80 -0.57 11.16 -25.32
CA TYR A 80 -1.11 10.82 -24.00
C TYR A 80 -2.63 11.00 -23.99
N GLY A 81 -3.35 9.89 -23.80
CA GLY A 81 -4.79 9.88 -24.01
C GLY A 81 -5.13 10.26 -25.46
N GLU A 82 -6.04 11.21 -25.63
CA GLU A 82 -6.43 11.77 -26.93
C GLU A 82 -5.56 12.95 -27.37
N ASN A 83 -4.63 13.40 -26.52
CA ASN A 83 -3.79 14.56 -26.80
C ASN A 83 -2.51 14.14 -27.52
N GLU A 84 -2.20 14.84 -28.60
CA GLU A 84 -0.93 14.76 -29.30
C GLU A 84 -0.25 16.13 -29.26
N VAL A 85 0.95 16.20 -28.69
CA VAL A 85 1.66 17.46 -28.44
C VAL A 85 3.10 17.33 -28.90
N ASP A 86 3.65 18.38 -29.49
CA ASP A 86 5.08 18.40 -29.82
C ASP A 86 5.95 18.23 -28.57
N VAL A 87 7.08 17.55 -28.74
CA VAL A 87 8.05 17.25 -27.68
C VAL A 87 8.52 18.52 -26.95
N SER A 88 8.67 19.64 -27.67
CA SER A 88 9.02 20.95 -27.11
C SER A 88 7.94 21.51 -26.17
N SER A 89 6.71 21.06 -26.33
CA SER A 89 5.53 21.48 -25.57
C SER A 89 5.15 20.49 -24.47
N PHE A 90 6.04 19.54 -24.14
CA PHE A 90 5.82 18.55 -23.07
C PHE A 90 5.44 19.18 -21.72
N ILE A 91 5.97 20.37 -21.41
CA ILE A 91 5.71 21.06 -20.14
C ILE A 91 4.19 21.25 -19.92
N TYR A 92 3.45 21.52 -21.00
CA TYR A 92 2.00 21.74 -20.94
C TYR A 92 1.21 20.46 -20.66
N MET A 93 1.81 19.29 -20.87
CA MET A 93 1.20 17.99 -20.54
C MET A 93 1.40 17.61 -19.07
N ILE A 94 2.42 18.16 -18.40
CA ILE A 94 2.78 17.79 -17.02
C ILE A 94 1.57 17.87 -16.08
N PRO A 95 0.80 18.97 -16.01
CA PRO A 95 -0.34 19.06 -15.09
C PRO A 95 -1.41 18.01 -15.35
N SER A 96 -1.63 17.65 -16.62
CA SER A 96 -2.60 16.62 -17.00
C SER A 96 -2.16 15.22 -16.58
N ILE A 97 -0.86 14.91 -16.71
CA ILE A 97 -0.26 13.66 -16.24
C ILE A 97 -0.31 13.58 -14.71
N GLU A 98 0.08 14.66 -14.02
CA GLU A 98 0.03 14.78 -12.56
C GLU A 98 -1.38 14.57 -12.01
N ASN A 99 -2.37 15.27 -12.57
CA ASN A 99 -3.77 15.15 -12.15
C ASN A 99 -4.34 13.76 -12.40
N LYS A 100 -4.01 13.14 -13.55
CA LYS A 100 -4.44 11.78 -13.83
C LYS A 100 -3.81 10.78 -12.86
N LEU A 101 -2.51 10.88 -12.61
CA LEU A 101 -1.83 9.98 -11.67
C LEU A 101 -2.40 10.13 -10.27
N TYR A 102 -2.57 11.37 -9.78
CA TYR A 102 -3.13 11.66 -8.47
C TYR A 102 -4.58 11.12 -8.34
N SER A 103 -5.45 11.44 -9.29
CA SER A 103 -6.86 10.98 -9.27
C SER A 103 -6.99 9.46 -9.40
N SER A 104 -6.18 8.81 -10.24
CA SER A 104 -6.15 7.35 -10.35
C SER A 104 -5.64 6.69 -9.07
N MET A 105 -4.63 7.27 -8.40
CA MET A 105 -4.16 6.79 -7.10
C MET A 105 -5.24 6.91 -6.03
N LEU A 106 -5.95 8.03 -5.93
CA LEU A 106 -7.06 8.19 -5.00
C LEU A 106 -8.21 7.23 -5.31
N LYS A 107 -8.63 7.12 -6.58
CA LYS A 107 -9.71 6.21 -6.99
C LYS A 107 -9.41 4.75 -6.64
N ILE A 108 -8.18 4.29 -6.92
CA ILE A 108 -7.75 2.94 -6.54
C ILE A 108 -7.70 2.82 -5.02
N SER A 109 -7.22 3.84 -4.33
CA SER A 109 -7.16 3.85 -2.87
C SER A 109 -8.53 3.70 -2.22
N ASP A 110 -9.51 4.45 -2.71
CA ASP A 110 -10.89 4.43 -2.22
C ASP A 110 -11.53 3.07 -2.49
N SER A 111 -11.31 2.54 -3.70
CA SER A 111 -11.75 1.18 -4.07
C SER A 111 -11.09 0.10 -3.21
N CYS A 112 -9.90 0.38 -2.68
CA CYS A 112 -9.17 -0.46 -1.78
C CYS A 112 -9.40 -0.14 -0.29
N ASN A 113 -10.30 0.80 0.05
CA ASN A 113 -10.66 1.10 1.44
C ASN A 113 -9.48 1.52 2.35
N ILE A 114 -8.48 2.21 1.80
CA ILE A 114 -7.19 2.44 2.48
C ILE A 114 -7.17 3.72 3.35
N GLN A 115 -8.08 4.67 3.11
CA GLN A 115 -8.07 5.97 3.82
C GLN A 115 -8.22 5.85 5.36
N GLU A 116 -8.57 4.68 5.90
CA GLU A 116 -8.81 4.45 7.34
C GLU A 116 -7.55 4.26 8.22
N ILE A 117 -6.34 4.34 7.67
CA ILE A 117 -5.11 4.01 8.45
C ILE A 117 -4.47 5.22 9.13
N CYS A 118 -4.81 6.45 8.74
CA CYS A 118 -4.19 7.64 9.35
C CYS A 118 -5.05 8.28 10.44
N TYR A 119 -5.03 7.70 11.63
CA TYR A 119 -5.60 8.34 12.82
C TYR A 119 -4.77 9.57 13.22
N ARG A 120 -5.42 10.74 13.25
CA ARG A 120 -4.92 11.94 13.93
C ARG A 120 -5.00 11.72 15.45
N GLN A 121 -3.99 11.13 16.08
CA GLN A 121 -3.87 11.16 17.54
C GLN A 121 -2.47 11.55 18.01
N SER A 122 -2.46 12.36 19.07
CA SER A 122 -1.30 12.93 19.78
C SER A 122 -0.32 11.84 20.26
N LYS A 123 0.96 12.21 20.39
CA LYS A 123 2.17 11.41 20.73
C LYS A 123 2.12 10.54 22.01
N VAL A 124 0.97 10.30 22.62
CA VAL A 124 0.85 9.51 23.85
C VAL A 124 0.67 8.04 23.47
N ILE A 125 1.53 7.16 23.99
CA ILE A 125 1.32 5.71 23.93
C ILE A 125 0.11 5.42 24.83
N LYS A 126 -1.00 4.99 24.25
CA LYS A 126 -2.12 4.42 24.98
C LYS A 126 -2.02 2.90 24.84
N GLU A 127 -1.55 2.24 25.89
CA GLU A 127 -1.72 0.80 26.00
C GLU A 127 -3.20 0.54 26.32
N ILE A 128 -3.91 -0.09 25.38
CA ILE A 128 -5.24 -0.62 25.65
C ILE A 128 -5.03 -2.10 25.93
N LEU A 129 -5.03 -2.45 27.22
CA LEU A 129 -5.03 -3.82 27.67
C LEU A 129 -6.38 -4.45 27.34
N VAL A 130 -6.46 -5.09 26.17
CA VAL A 130 -7.59 -5.93 25.78
C VAL A 130 -7.21 -7.38 26.08
N GLU A 131 -7.19 -7.74 27.37
CA GLU A 131 -6.89 -9.11 27.76
C GLU A 131 -8.03 -10.06 27.40
N GLY A 132 -7.69 -11.18 26.76
CA GLY A 132 -8.65 -12.27 26.49
C GLY A 132 -9.56 -12.05 25.27
N TYR A 133 -9.23 -11.08 24.42
CA TYR A 133 -10.04 -10.80 23.24
C TYR A 133 -9.95 -11.93 22.21
N LYS A 134 -11.10 -12.48 21.85
CA LYS A 134 -11.22 -13.56 20.86
C LYS A 134 -12.03 -13.06 19.68
N VAL A 135 -11.45 -13.12 18.50
CA VAL A 135 -12.11 -12.70 17.27
C VAL A 135 -12.46 -13.93 16.48
N ASP A 136 -13.77 -14.09 16.20
CA ASP A 136 -14.25 -15.10 15.26
C ASP A 136 -13.98 -14.65 13.84
N ILE A 137 -13.15 -15.41 13.16
CA ILE A 137 -12.79 -15.20 11.77
C ILE A 137 -12.88 -16.53 11.03
N SER A 138 -13.19 -16.48 9.73
CA SER A 138 -13.22 -17.71 8.93
C SER A 138 -11.84 -18.38 8.90
N GLU A 139 -11.84 -19.71 8.77
CA GLU A 139 -10.60 -20.50 8.62
C GLU A 139 -9.74 -20.02 7.45
N GLU A 140 -10.37 -19.55 6.37
CA GLU A 140 -9.65 -18.97 5.24
C GLU A 140 -8.87 -17.72 5.63
N ILE A 141 -9.52 -16.78 6.31
CA ILE A 141 -8.89 -15.54 6.77
C ILE A 141 -7.77 -15.84 7.77
N LYS A 142 -7.99 -16.81 8.66
CA LYS A 142 -7.00 -17.23 9.66
C LYS A 142 -5.77 -17.79 8.99
N ARG A 143 -5.96 -18.70 8.04
CA ARG A 143 -4.87 -19.29 7.27
C ARG A 143 -4.10 -18.23 6.49
N ASN A 144 -4.79 -17.26 5.89
CA ASN A 144 -4.15 -16.15 5.18
C ASN A 144 -3.29 -15.32 6.14
N LEU A 145 -3.80 -14.98 7.34
CA LEU A 145 -3.03 -14.27 8.35
C LEU A 145 -1.79 -15.06 8.82
N GLU A 146 -1.94 -16.36 9.10
CA GLU A 146 -0.83 -17.22 9.52
C GLU A 146 0.24 -17.35 8.42
N GLN A 147 -0.15 -17.42 7.15
CA GLN A 147 0.77 -17.41 6.02
C GLN A 147 1.54 -16.08 5.92
N ILE A 148 0.83 -14.95 6.02
CA ILE A 148 1.43 -13.61 6.00
C ILE A 148 2.46 -13.48 7.14
N LEU A 149 2.08 -13.87 8.35
CA LEU A 149 2.96 -13.81 9.52
C LEU A 149 4.14 -14.77 9.39
N THR A 150 3.94 -15.95 8.81
CA THR A 150 5.02 -16.92 8.56
C THR A 150 6.06 -16.34 7.60
N LEU A 151 5.62 -15.64 6.54
CA LEU A 151 6.51 -14.93 5.62
C LEU A 151 7.25 -13.78 6.32
N PHE A 152 6.55 -13.01 7.14
CA PHE A 152 7.12 -11.86 7.86
C PHE A 152 8.17 -12.29 8.90
N TYR A 153 7.86 -13.31 9.71
CA TYR A 153 8.71 -13.79 10.80
C TYR A 153 9.70 -14.88 10.40
N ARG A 154 9.63 -15.38 9.15
CA ARG A 154 10.44 -16.48 8.63
C ARG A 154 10.40 -17.75 9.50
N LYS A 155 9.25 -18.03 10.11
CA LYS A 155 9.00 -19.24 10.90
C LYS A 155 7.50 -19.54 10.91
N ASN A 156 7.13 -20.80 11.13
CA ASN A 156 5.72 -21.19 11.20
C ASN A 156 5.03 -20.48 12.36
N VAL A 157 4.16 -19.53 12.02
CA VAL A 157 3.34 -18.76 12.96
C VAL A 157 1.96 -19.39 13.05
N SER A 158 1.47 -19.58 14.27
CA SER A 158 0.05 -19.77 14.54
C SER A 158 -0.44 -18.68 15.49
N VAL A 159 -1.69 -18.27 15.29
CA VAL A 159 -2.33 -17.18 16.07
C VAL A 159 -3.69 -17.59 16.63
N GLY A 160 -4.05 -18.88 16.50
CA GLY A 160 -5.34 -19.40 16.89
C GLY A 160 -5.39 -19.95 18.32
N CYS A 161 -6.42 -19.58 19.09
CA CYS A 161 -6.76 -20.29 20.33
C CYS A 161 -7.63 -21.52 20.06
N LYS A 162 -8.51 -21.44 19.05
CA LYS A 162 -9.37 -22.51 18.52
C LYS A 162 -9.49 -22.38 17.00
N ALA A 163 -10.19 -23.31 16.35
CA ALA A 163 -10.43 -23.36 14.90
C ALA A 163 -10.67 -21.95 14.31
N ASN A 164 -11.73 -21.27 14.72
CA ASN A 164 -12.10 -19.97 14.13
C ASN A 164 -11.70 -18.75 14.98
N LEU A 165 -10.95 -18.93 16.08
CA LEU A 165 -10.70 -17.84 17.04
C LEU A 165 -9.23 -17.43 17.05
N ILE A 166 -8.95 -16.17 16.72
CA ILE A 166 -7.65 -15.53 16.98
C ILE A 166 -7.61 -14.98 18.41
N CYS A 167 -6.50 -15.21 19.11
CA CYS A 167 -6.25 -14.62 20.43
C CYS A 167 -5.45 -13.32 20.30
N ILE A 168 -6.08 -12.20 20.64
CA ILE A 168 -5.39 -10.92 20.81
C ILE A 168 -5.11 -10.77 22.30
N ARG A 169 -3.83 -10.71 22.66
CA ARG A 169 -3.41 -10.53 24.04
C ARG A 169 -3.46 -9.06 24.45
N LYS A 170 -3.02 -8.16 23.57
CA LYS A 170 -2.96 -6.71 23.79
C LYS A 170 -3.05 -5.94 22.47
N ALA A 171 -3.62 -4.74 22.50
CA ALA A 171 -3.50 -3.77 21.43
C ALA A 171 -2.72 -2.56 21.96
N ILE A 172 -1.55 -2.30 21.37
CA ILE A 172 -0.68 -1.20 21.78
C ILE A 172 -0.81 -0.10 20.74
N VAL A 173 -1.33 1.05 21.16
CA VAL A 173 -1.37 2.24 20.31
C VAL A 173 -0.22 3.14 20.70
N SER A 174 0.73 3.32 19.79
CA SER A 174 1.92 4.15 20.01
C SER A 174 2.03 5.19 18.89
N GLY A 175 1.66 6.43 19.20
CA GLY A 175 1.61 7.52 18.22
C GLY A 175 0.62 7.22 17.08
N LYS A 176 1.11 7.17 15.82
CA LYS A 176 0.32 6.84 14.61
C LYS A 176 0.28 5.34 14.30
N LYS A 177 0.83 4.49 15.17
CA LYS A 177 1.00 3.07 14.92
C LYS A 177 0.14 2.25 15.86
N VAL A 178 -0.50 1.24 15.31
CA VAL A 178 -1.26 0.25 16.09
C VAL A 178 -0.54 -1.08 15.97
N TYR A 179 -0.19 -1.64 17.11
CA TYR A 179 0.43 -2.94 17.25
C TYR A 179 -0.57 -3.91 17.87
N LEU A 180 -0.78 -5.06 17.25
CA LEU A 180 -1.55 -6.14 17.85
C LEU A 180 -0.60 -7.21 18.35
N GLN A 181 -0.73 -7.58 19.62
CA GLN A 181 -0.04 -8.74 20.16
C GLN A 181 -0.94 -9.95 19.98
N LEU A 182 -0.67 -10.74 18.96
CA LEU A 182 -1.34 -12.02 18.72
C LEU A 182 -0.65 -13.10 19.56
N ALA A 183 -1.41 -14.02 20.14
CA ALA A 183 -0.86 -15.08 20.97
C ALA A 183 -1.23 -16.47 20.42
N ASP A 184 -0.25 -17.36 20.43
CA ASP A 184 -0.49 -18.81 20.37
C ASP A 184 -0.54 -19.34 21.82
N PRO A 185 -1.73 -19.62 22.37
CA PRO A 185 -1.85 -20.10 23.74
C PRO A 185 -1.23 -21.49 23.95
N ARG A 186 -0.95 -22.26 22.89
CA ARG A 186 -0.31 -23.57 22.97
C ARG A 186 1.21 -23.50 23.05
N LYS A 187 1.81 -22.43 22.50
CA LYS A 187 3.27 -22.32 22.37
C LYS A 187 3.92 -21.24 23.24
N GLN A 188 3.14 -20.56 24.09
CA GLN A 188 3.57 -19.36 24.85
C GLN A 188 4.25 -18.27 23.99
N ASN A 189 4.04 -18.32 22.67
CA ASN A 189 4.63 -17.39 21.73
C ASN A 189 3.67 -16.25 21.46
N TYR A 190 4.23 -15.05 21.34
CA TYR A 190 3.49 -13.85 20.98
C TYR A 190 4.11 -13.19 19.76
N TRP A 191 3.25 -12.64 18.92
CA TRP A 191 3.57 -12.02 17.65
C TRP A 191 3.10 -10.58 17.69
N TYR A 192 4.01 -9.64 17.46
CA TYR A 192 3.64 -8.23 17.33
C TYR A 192 3.32 -7.93 15.87
N LEU A 193 2.16 -7.36 15.63
CA LEU A 193 1.73 -6.99 14.30
C LEU A 193 1.58 -5.49 14.24
N GLU A 194 2.60 -4.79 13.75
CA GLU A 194 2.43 -3.40 13.34
C GLU A 194 1.60 -3.40 12.05
N ILE A 195 0.40 -2.85 12.14
CA ILE A 195 -0.59 -2.91 11.06
C ILE A 195 -0.08 -2.22 9.79
N ASN A 196 0.52 -1.04 9.95
CA ASN A 196 1.01 -0.25 8.81
C ASN A 196 2.21 -0.94 8.15
N GLU A 197 3.14 -1.45 8.96
CA GLU A 197 4.30 -2.18 8.46
C GLU A 197 3.92 -3.45 7.70
N LEU A 198 2.87 -4.15 8.13
CA LEU A 198 2.40 -5.35 7.46
C LEU A 198 1.87 -5.03 6.05
N ILE A 199 1.11 -3.96 5.93
CA ILE A 199 0.56 -3.48 4.65
C ILE A 199 1.69 -3.02 3.73
N ASP A 200 2.66 -2.26 4.27
CA ASP A 200 3.80 -1.76 3.51
C ASP A 200 4.72 -2.90 3.02
N LYS A 201 4.96 -3.92 3.85
CA LYS A 201 5.82 -5.07 3.50
C LYS A 201 5.10 -6.13 2.64
N MET A 202 3.77 -6.23 2.75
CA MET A 202 2.97 -7.25 2.06
C MET A 202 1.77 -6.61 1.33
N PRO A 203 2.01 -5.66 0.40
CA PRO A 203 0.95 -4.87 -0.23
C PRO A 203 -0.01 -5.71 -1.09
N ASP A 204 0.45 -6.85 -1.60
CA ASP A 204 -0.39 -7.77 -2.38
C ASP A 204 -1.45 -8.49 -1.51
N TYR A 205 -1.30 -8.48 -0.17
CA TYR A 205 -2.24 -9.05 0.82
C TYR A 205 -2.99 -7.98 1.63
N ALA A 206 -2.90 -6.72 1.23
CA ALA A 206 -3.41 -5.61 2.02
C ALA A 206 -4.94 -5.65 2.23
N GLN A 207 -5.71 -6.19 1.28
CA GLN A 207 -7.17 -6.31 1.39
C GLN A 207 -7.58 -7.29 2.48
N GLU A 208 -6.92 -8.44 2.52
CA GLU A 208 -7.11 -9.48 3.52
C GLU A 208 -6.73 -8.96 4.91
N ILE A 209 -5.62 -8.22 5.02
CA ILE A 209 -5.18 -7.57 6.25
C ILE A 209 -6.22 -6.53 6.73
N LEU A 210 -6.73 -5.69 5.83
CA LEU A 210 -7.77 -4.69 6.14
C LEU A 210 -9.09 -5.34 6.57
N ALA A 211 -9.48 -6.46 5.97
CA ALA A 211 -10.70 -7.19 6.34
C ALA A 211 -10.61 -7.72 7.79
N ILE A 212 -9.46 -8.27 8.17
CA ILE A 212 -9.19 -8.71 9.55
C ILE A 212 -9.28 -7.52 10.51
N LEU A 213 -8.70 -6.36 10.14
CA LEU A 213 -8.73 -5.14 10.96
C LEU A 213 -10.13 -4.60 11.21
N ARG A 214 -10.97 -4.60 10.19
CA ARG A 214 -12.36 -4.18 10.29
C ARG A 214 -13.17 -5.09 11.21
N LEU A 215 -12.93 -6.40 11.14
CA LEU A 215 -13.54 -7.36 12.08
C LEU A 215 -13.09 -7.03 13.51
N MET A 216 -11.79 -6.89 13.75
CA MET A 216 -11.27 -6.55 15.09
C MET A 216 -11.86 -5.24 15.64
N ARG A 217 -12.02 -4.20 14.81
CA ARG A 217 -12.65 -2.93 15.22
C ARG A 217 -14.11 -3.02 15.60
N LYS A 218 -14.91 -3.87 14.94
CA LYS A 218 -16.34 -4.04 15.29
C LYS A 218 -16.55 -4.73 16.63
N THR A 219 -15.51 -5.41 17.10
CA THR A 219 -15.58 -6.25 18.28
C THR A 219 -15.02 -5.51 19.51
N LEU A 220 -14.10 -4.55 19.32
CA LEU A 220 -13.63 -3.57 20.31
C LEU A 220 -14.62 -2.44 20.55
#